data_AF-A0A7Y4SY38-F1
#
_entry.id   AF-A0A7Y4SY38-F1
#
_cell.length_a   1.000
_cell.length_b   1.000
_cell.length_c   1.000
_cell.angle_alpha   90.00
_cell.angle_beta   90.00
_cell.angle_gamma   90.00
#
_symmetry.space_group_name_H-M   'P 1'
#
loop_
_entity.id
_entity.type
_entity.pdbx_description
1 polymer ?
#
loop_
_entity_poly.entity_id
_entity_poly.type
_entity_poly.pdbx_seq_one_letter_code
_entity_poly.pdbx_strand_id
1 'polypeptide(L)'
;MNRIIEIVAMSVGGLSLFLVCFVGFASLSGRDVSKVAVIGKLFPAPPAEEGAEHGAAEAGAEHADAKAGEKHSQGLSDAAVIEASLGVLSAWTLPSPYSSSELRVLSEEIKHKHAELEERELGLARRERAVVEDEGELEERLRTLEELRTHLETLQAELAQRETELTRMEDSAQASKDSRWAEVAGVIGAIEEPAAAAKRLQEFAPEEAAKVLRALGDDVRAGEILNEVQGAKWKDYVEAYTLEKARPGGKSARKP
;
A
#
# COMPACT_ATOMS: atom_id res chain seq x y z
N MET A 1 17.03 15.69 -18.03
CA MET A 1 15.57 15.68 -17.86
C MET A 1 15.20 16.94 -17.06
N ASN A 2 14.30 17.78 -17.56
CA ASN A 2 14.05 19.10 -16.95
C ASN A 2 13.33 18.97 -15.60
N ARG A 3 13.95 19.46 -14.51
CA ARG A 3 13.38 19.45 -13.15
C ARG A 3 11.98 20.07 -13.04
N ILE A 4 11.65 20.98 -13.94
CA ILE A 4 10.32 21.60 -14.01
C ILE A 4 9.24 20.56 -14.35
N ILE A 5 9.54 19.62 -15.25
CA ILE A 5 8.59 18.58 -15.66
C ILE A 5 8.36 17.60 -14.51
N GLU A 6 9.40 17.30 -13.73
CA GLU A 6 9.33 16.42 -12.56
C GLU A 6 8.48 17.01 -11.43
N ILE A 7 8.65 18.30 -11.13
CA ILE A 7 7.85 19.01 -10.12
C ILE A 7 6.38 19.12 -10.55
N VAL A 8 6.13 19.34 -11.84
CA VAL A 8 4.76 19.38 -12.38
C VAL A 8 4.12 17.99 -12.32
N ALA A 9 4.84 16.93 -12.66
CA ALA A 9 4.31 15.56 -12.56
C ALA A 9 4.00 15.15 -11.11
N MET A 10 4.88 15.48 -10.16
CA MET A 10 4.63 15.21 -8.74
C MET A 10 3.45 16.00 -8.19
N SER A 11 3.28 17.26 -8.58
CA SER A 11 2.16 18.09 -8.09
C SER A 11 0.81 17.67 -8.68
N VAL A 12 0.75 17.29 -9.97
CA VAL A 12 -0.47 16.77 -10.59
C VAL A 12 -0.87 15.42 -9.98
N GLY A 13 0.09 14.52 -9.77
CA GLY A 13 -0.16 13.22 -9.13
C GLY A 13 -0.64 13.34 -7.68
N GLY A 14 -0.04 14.25 -6.90
CA GLY A 14 -0.47 14.51 -5.52
C GLY A 14 -1.89 15.07 -5.45
N LEU A 15 -2.26 15.96 -6.37
CA LEU A 15 -3.58 16.60 -6.39
C LEU A 15 -4.69 15.63 -6.81
N SER A 16 -4.41 14.71 -7.76
CA SER A 16 -5.38 13.66 -8.12
C SER A 16 -5.63 12.68 -6.99
N LEU A 17 -4.58 12.27 -6.27
CA LEU A 17 -4.71 11.34 -5.14
C LEU A 17 -5.49 11.98 -3.98
N PHE A 18 -5.21 13.26 -3.70
CA PHE A 18 -5.93 14.04 -2.69
C PHE A 18 -7.43 14.14 -3.01
N LEU A 19 -7.80 14.40 -4.26
CA LEU A 19 -9.20 14.47 -4.69
C LEU A 19 -9.93 13.13 -4.50
N VAL A 20 -9.31 12.01 -4.89
CA VAL A 20 -9.92 10.68 -4.74
C VAL A 20 -10.09 10.32 -3.26
N CYS A 21 -9.08 10.54 -2.43
CA CYS A 21 -9.18 10.30 -0.98
C CYS A 21 -10.23 11.20 -0.31
N PHE A 22 -10.32 12.46 -0.74
CA PHE A 22 -11.31 13.40 -0.21
C PHE A 22 -12.74 12.98 -0.54
N VAL A 23 -12.99 12.52 -1.77
CA VAL A 23 -14.31 12.00 -2.18
C VAL A 23 -14.65 10.73 -1.40
N GLY A 24 -13.71 9.80 -1.23
CA GLY A 24 -13.91 8.59 -0.42
C GLY A 24 -14.25 8.92 1.04
N PHE A 25 -13.53 9.87 1.65
CA PHE A 25 -13.80 10.31 3.02
C PHE A 25 -15.16 11.02 3.16
N ALA A 26 -15.53 11.85 2.18
CA ALA A 26 -16.83 12.52 2.15
C ALA A 26 -17.99 11.50 2.05
N SER A 27 -17.83 10.47 1.20
CA SER A 27 -18.81 9.39 1.05
C SER A 27 -18.96 8.57 2.33
N LEU A 28 -17.88 8.29 3.05
CA LEU A 28 -17.93 7.51 4.29
C LEU A 28 -18.53 8.31 5.47
N SER A 29 -18.39 9.64 5.46
CA SER A 29 -18.80 10.51 6.56
C SER A 29 -20.31 10.80 6.58
N GLY A 30 -21.09 10.27 5.63
CA GLY A 30 -22.54 10.51 5.53
C GLY A 30 -22.91 12.00 5.34
N ARG A 31 -21.94 12.85 4.98
CA ARG A 31 -22.15 14.26 4.73
C ARG A 31 -22.50 14.45 3.27
N ASP A 32 -23.62 15.11 3.04
CA ASP A 32 -24.11 15.46 1.71
C ASP A 32 -23.02 16.27 0.95
N VAL A 33 -22.46 15.65 -0.10
CA VAL A 33 -21.31 16.13 -0.89
C VAL A 33 -21.63 17.49 -1.55
N SER A 34 -22.91 17.82 -1.66
CA SER A 34 -23.43 19.10 -2.15
C SER A 34 -23.12 20.32 -1.27
N LYS A 35 -22.79 20.13 0.03
CA LYS A 35 -22.45 21.24 0.96
C LYS A 35 -20.97 21.62 0.96
N VAL A 36 -20.12 20.91 0.22
CA VAL A 36 -18.70 21.26 0.09
C VAL A 36 -18.53 22.33 -1.00
N ALA A 37 -18.19 23.55 -0.57
CA ALA A 37 -18.22 24.80 -1.36
C ALA A 37 -17.43 24.82 -2.68
N VAL A 38 -16.59 23.80 -2.96
CA VAL A 38 -15.76 23.72 -4.17
C VAL A 38 -16.29 22.68 -5.18
N ILE A 39 -17.10 21.70 -4.75
CA ILE A 39 -17.55 20.58 -5.60
C ILE A 39 -18.99 20.77 -6.10
N GLY A 40 -19.79 21.63 -5.46
CA GLY A 40 -21.19 21.88 -5.82
C GLY A 40 -21.44 22.42 -7.25
N LYS A 41 -20.40 22.88 -7.97
CA LYS A 41 -20.54 23.29 -9.38
C LYS A 41 -20.38 22.17 -10.40
N LEU A 42 -19.79 21.03 -10.02
CA LEU A 42 -19.54 19.90 -10.93
C LEU A 42 -20.58 18.78 -10.80
N PHE A 43 -21.34 18.76 -9.71
CA PHE A 43 -22.43 17.81 -9.48
C PHE A 43 -23.69 18.56 -9.01
N PRO A 44 -24.54 19.06 -9.94
CA PRO A 44 -25.81 19.68 -9.57
C PRO A 44 -26.73 18.61 -8.95
N ALA A 45 -27.32 18.95 -7.81
CA ALA A 45 -28.19 18.04 -7.06
C ALA A 45 -29.41 17.60 -7.91
N PRO A 46 -29.83 16.33 -7.83
CA PRO A 46 -31.11 15.91 -8.39
C PRO A 46 -32.25 16.67 -7.68
N PRO A 47 -33.33 17.02 -8.40
CA PRO A 47 -34.42 17.80 -7.84
C PRO A 47 -35.03 17.07 -6.65
N ALA A 48 -35.13 17.79 -5.53
CA ALA A 48 -35.76 17.31 -4.32
C ALA A 48 -37.23 16.97 -4.60
N GLU A 49 -37.59 15.69 -4.42
CA GLU A 49 -38.97 15.36 -4.10
C GLU A 49 -39.22 15.77 -2.65
N GLU A 50 -40.16 16.67 -2.48
CA GLU A 50 -40.73 17.10 -1.22
C GLU A 50 -41.36 15.91 -0.50
N GLY A 51 -40.96 15.67 0.75
CA GLY A 51 -41.77 14.88 1.68
C GLY A 51 -40.98 14.02 2.65
N ALA A 52 -40.56 14.61 3.78
CA ALA A 52 -40.82 14.10 5.13
C ALA A 52 -39.91 14.82 6.14
N GLU A 53 -40.46 15.87 6.76
CA GLU A 53 -40.02 16.29 8.08
C GLU A 53 -40.38 15.22 9.11
N HIS A 54 -39.40 14.73 9.87
CA HIS A 54 -39.45 14.22 11.25
C HIS A 54 -38.00 13.80 11.56
N GLY A 55 -37.30 14.15 12.62
CA GLY A 55 -37.58 14.82 13.88
C GLY A 55 -36.27 14.67 14.67
N ALA A 56 -35.96 15.65 15.50
CA ALA A 56 -34.71 15.72 16.25
C ALA A 56 -34.57 14.61 17.32
N ALA A 57 -33.30 14.27 17.60
CA ALA A 57 -32.71 13.92 18.90
C ALA A 57 -33.22 12.71 19.70
N GLU A 58 -32.30 11.79 20.02
CA GLU A 58 -32.10 11.14 21.34
C GLU A 58 -30.85 10.23 21.20
N ALA A 59 -29.68 10.54 21.79
CA ALA A 59 -29.31 10.43 23.20
C ALA A 59 -29.51 9.01 23.75
N GLY A 60 -28.40 8.27 23.85
CA GLY A 60 -28.37 6.90 24.35
C GLY A 60 -28.49 6.79 25.88
N ALA A 61 -29.18 5.75 26.30
CA ALA A 61 -29.17 5.10 27.61
C ALA A 61 -29.63 3.65 27.36
N GLU A 62 -28.77 2.65 27.51
CA GLU A 62 -28.52 1.82 28.71
C GLU A 62 -29.24 0.45 28.68
N HIS A 63 -28.61 -0.49 29.39
CA HIS A 63 -29.04 -1.85 29.78
C HIS A 63 -28.82 -2.98 28.74
N ALA A 64 -27.78 -3.79 28.92
CA ALA A 64 -27.63 -4.89 29.88
C ALA A 64 -28.49 -6.10 29.51
N ASP A 65 -27.84 -7.20 29.12
CA ASP A 65 -28.48 -8.50 29.31
C ASP A 65 -27.48 -9.60 29.68
N ALA A 66 -27.76 -10.19 30.83
CA ALA A 66 -27.03 -11.24 31.49
C ALA A 66 -27.60 -12.59 31.02
N LYS A 67 -26.77 -13.43 30.40
CA LYS A 67 -27.14 -14.82 30.17
C LYS A 67 -26.96 -15.62 31.46
N ALA A 68 -28.08 -15.91 32.11
CA ALA A 68 -28.20 -16.93 33.14
C ALA A 68 -29.40 -17.84 32.82
N GLY A 69 -29.19 -19.15 32.93
CA GLY A 69 -30.27 -20.07 33.28
C GLY A 69 -30.67 -21.10 32.22
N GLU A 70 -29.79 -22.07 31.95
CA GLU A 70 -30.26 -23.44 31.74
C GLU A 70 -30.89 -23.96 33.04
N LYS A 71 -32.19 -24.27 33.02
CA LYS A 71 -32.77 -25.28 33.90
C LYS A 71 -33.81 -26.11 33.15
N HIS A 72 -33.42 -27.36 32.93
CA HIS A 72 -34.33 -28.49 32.82
C HIS A 72 -35.37 -28.47 33.94
N SER A 73 -36.64 -28.48 33.57
CA SER A 73 -37.69 -29.13 34.36
C SER A 73 -38.42 -30.12 33.47
N GLN A 74 -38.11 -31.40 33.67
CA GLN A 74 -38.96 -32.52 33.31
C GLN A 74 -40.31 -32.33 34.02
N GLY A 75 -41.35 -32.03 33.24
CA GLY A 75 -42.73 -31.99 33.67
C GLY A 75 -43.51 -33.05 32.89
N LEU A 76 -44.20 -33.89 33.64
CA LEU A 76 -45.08 -34.97 33.20
C LEU A 76 -45.97 -34.56 32.01
N SER A 77 -45.96 -35.41 30.98
CA SER A 77 -46.78 -35.41 29.75
C SER A 77 -47.94 -34.39 29.71
N ASP A 78 -47.78 -33.34 28.91
CA ASP A 78 -48.85 -32.42 28.49
C ASP A 78 -50.10 -33.18 28.00
N ALA A 79 -49.92 -34.35 27.40
CA ALA A 79 -51.01 -35.21 26.95
C ALA A 79 -52.00 -35.60 28.07
N ALA A 80 -51.53 -35.88 29.29
CA ALA A 80 -52.40 -36.31 30.40
C ALA A 80 -53.18 -35.15 31.03
N VAL A 81 -52.61 -33.93 31.02
CA VAL A 81 -53.30 -32.72 31.47
C VAL A 81 -54.34 -32.29 30.43
N ILE A 82 -54.06 -32.47 29.14
CA ILE A 82 -55.00 -32.21 28.05
C ILE A 82 -56.19 -33.18 28.10
N GLU A 83 -55.97 -34.47 28.38
CA GLU A 83 -57.06 -35.46 28.42
C GLU A 83 -57.99 -35.28 29.64
N ALA A 84 -57.45 -34.90 30.80
CA ALA A 84 -58.25 -34.60 32.00
C ALA A 84 -59.03 -33.28 31.90
N SER A 85 -58.56 -32.32 31.09
CA SER A 85 -59.25 -31.03 30.88
C SER A 85 -60.26 -31.06 29.72
N LEU A 86 -60.14 -31.98 28.77
CA LEU A 86 -61.14 -32.23 27.72
C LEU A 86 -62.48 -32.78 28.26
N GLY A 87 -62.46 -33.55 29.35
CA GLY A 87 -63.67 -34.09 29.98
C GLY A 87 -64.57 -33.04 30.64
N VAL A 88 -63.99 -31.95 31.16
CA VAL A 88 -64.72 -30.90 31.92
C VAL A 88 -65.20 -29.75 31.02
N LEU A 89 -64.56 -29.54 29.86
CA LEU A 89 -64.94 -28.49 28.90
C LEU A 89 -66.02 -28.92 27.90
N SER A 90 -66.36 -30.21 27.81
CA SER A 90 -67.41 -30.72 26.91
C SER A 90 -68.85 -30.37 27.36
N ALA A 91 -69.04 -29.90 28.60
CA ALA A 91 -70.35 -29.57 29.17
C ALA A 91 -70.75 -28.09 29.09
N TRP A 92 -69.86 -27.22 28.59
CA TRP A 92 -70.13 -25.80 28.31
C TRP A 92 -69.92 -25.53 26.83
N THR A 93 -70.75 -26.13 25.97
CA THR A 93 -70.84 -25.70 24.57
C THR A 93 -71.60 -24.37 24.53
N LEU A 94 -70.93 -23.29 24.93
CA LEU A 94 -71.33 -21.96 24.49
C LEU A 94 -71.42 -22.01 22.96
N PRO A 95 -72.55 -21.59 22.34
CA PRO A 95 -72.58 -21.44 20.90
C PRO A 95 -71.41 -20.54 20.54
N SER A 96 -70.53 -21.04 19.65
CA SER A 96 -69.40 -20.29 19.11
C SER A 96 -69.84 -18.84 18.88
N PRO A 97 -69.25 -17.84 19.56
CA PRO A 97 -69.66 -16.45 19.41
C PRO A 97 -69.40 -15.93 17.98
N TYR A 98 -68.64 -16.70 17.19
CA TYR A 98 -68.39 -16.46 15.79
C TYR A 98 -69.40 -17.21 14.93
N SER A 99 -69.98 -16.50 13.97
CA SER A 99 -70.76 -17.11 12.90
C SER A 99 -69.87 -18.03 12.06
N SER A 100 -70.41 -19.12 11.50
CA SER A 100 -69.62 -20.03 10.65
C SER A 100 -68.97 -19.33 9.44
N SER A 101 -69.52 -18.19 9.01
CA SER A 101 -68.93 -17.30 8.00
C SER A 101 -67.67 -16.61 8.49
N GLU A 102 -67.62 -16.10 9.72
CA GLU A 102 -66.43 -15.44 10.27
C GLU A 102 -65.27 -16.41 10.46
N LEU A 103 -65.55 -17.64 10.88
CA LEU A 103 -64.52 -18.68 10.98
C LEU A 103 -63.92 -19.04 9.61
N ARG A 104 -64.73 -19.02 8.54
CA ARG A 104 -64.24 -19.23 7.18
C ARG A 104 -63.34 -18.09 6.74
N VAL A 105 -63.76 -16.84 6.95
CA VAL A 105 -62.94 -15.64 6.64
C VAL A 105 -61.62 -15.68 7.41
N LEU A 106 -61.64 -15.97 8.70
CA LEU A 106 -60.41 -16.08 9.51
C LEU A 106 -59.51 -17.21 9.00
N SER A 107 -60.08 -18.36 8.62
CA SER A 107 -59.30 -19.47 8.08
C SER A 107 -58.65 -19.13 6.74
N GLU A 108 -59.34 -18.36 5.89
CA GLU A 108 -58.81 -17.87 4.62
C GLU A 108 -57.71 -16.83 4.86
N GLU A 109 -57.90 -15.93 5.82
CA GLU A 109 -56.89 -14.93 6.19
C GLU A 109 -55.63 -15.57 6.77
N ILE A 110 -55.76 -16.58 7.64
CA ILE A 110 -54.63 -17.33 8.19
C ILE A 110 -53.87 -18.04 7.07
N LYS A 111 -54.58 -18.70 6.14
CA LYS A 111 -53.96 -19.35 4.97
C LYS A 111 -53.22 -18.34 4.09
N HIS A 112 -53.84 -17.17 3.87
CA HIS A 112 -53.23 -16.12 3.09
C HIS A 112 -51.95 -15.58 3.74
N LYS A 113 -51.99 -15.28 5.04
CA LYS A 113 -50.81 -14.84 5.82
C LYS A 113 -49.73 -15.91 5.87
N HIS A 114 -50.12 -17.19 5.98
CA HIS A 114 -49.15 -18.29 5.96
C HIS A 114 -48.44 -18.37 4.61
N ALA A 115 -49.16 -18.29 3.50
CA ALA A 115 -48.56 -18.25 2.16
C ALA A 115 -47.65 -17.02 1.95
N GLU A 116 -48.05 -15.85 2.47
CA GLU A 116 -47.21 -14.63 2.43
C GLU A 116 -45.92 -14.79 3.25
N LEU A 117 -46.00 -15.41 4.44
CA LEU A 117 -44.83 -15.70 5.26
C LEU A 117 -43.91 -16.71 4.58
N GLU A 118 -44.44 -17.79 4.01
CA GLU A 118 -43.66 -18.77 3.23
C GLU A 118 -42.95 -18.09 2.05
N GLU A 119 -43.61 -17.19 1.33
CA GLU A 119 -42.98 -16.44 0.23
C GLU A 119 -41.85 -15.54 0.74
N ARG A 120 -42.06 -14.85 1.86
CA ARG A 120 -41.02 -14.02 2.49
C ARG A 120 -39.84 -14.84 2.98
N GLU A 121 -40.08 -15.99 3.60
CA GLU A 121 -39.04 -16.92 4.05
C GLU A 121 -38.21 -17.43 2.88
N LEU A 122 -38.86 -17.84 1.78
CA LEU A 122 -38.15 -18.23 0.55
C LEU A 122 -37.37 -17.06 -0.05
N GLY A 123 -37.91 -15.84 0.01
CA GLY A 123 -37.23 -14.62 -0.42
C GLY A 123 -35.98 -14.31 0.40
N LEU A 124 -36.07 -14.44 1.73
CA LEU A 124 -34.93 -14.27 2.64
C LEU A 124 -33.89 -15.36 2.42
N ALA A 125 -34.29 -16.63 2.32
CA ALA A 125 -33.38 -17.74 2.07
C ALA A 125 -32.61 -17.60 0.74
N ARG A 126 -33.21 -17.00 -0.29
CA ARG A 126 -32.50 -16.68 -1.54
C ARG A 126 -31.48 -15.56 -1.36
N ARG A 127 -31.84 -14.50 -0.64
CA ARG A 127 -30.93 -13.38 -0.36
C ARG A 127 -29.75 -13.83 0.51
N GLU A 128 -30.01 -14.64 1.53
CA GLU A 128 -28.97 -15.22 2.38
C GLU A 128 -27.96 -16.04 1.56
N ARG A 129 -28.44 -16.88 0.63
CA ARG A 129 -27.53 -17.61 -0.28
C ARG A 129 -26.71 -16.67 -1.16
N ALA A 130 -27.34 -15.65 -1.73
CA ALA A 130 -26.63 -14.67 -2.56
C ALA A 130 -25.55 -13.93 -1.75
N VAL A 131 -25.85 -13.52 -0.52
CA VAL A 131 -24.87 -12.88 0.36
C VAL A 131 -23.71 -13.82 0.69
N VAL A 132 -23.98 -15.10 0.97
CA VAL A 132 -22.92 -16.09 1.23
C VAL A 132 -22.04 -16.31 -0.01
N GLU A 133 -22.64 -16.34 -1.21
CA GLU A 133 -21.88 -16.44 -2.48
C GLU A 133 -21.00 -15.19 -2.69
N ASP A 134 -21.55 -14.00 -2.48
CA ASP A 134 -20.83 -12.72 -2.60
C ASP A 134 -19.69 -12.63 -1.56
N GLU A 135 -19.93 -13.04 -0.32
CA GLU A 135 -18.92 -13.12 0.74
C GLU A 135 -17.79 -14.07 0.35
N GLY A 136 -18.12 -15.24 -0.21
CA GLY A 136 -17.13 -16.19 -0.71
C GLY A 136 -16.28 -15.60 -1.83
N GLU A 137 -16.88 -14.91 -2.81
CA GLU A 137 -16.13 -14.25 -3.88
C GLU A 137 -15.20 -13.15 -3.35
N LEU A 138 -15.68 -12.36 -2.37
CA LEU A 138 -14.85 -11.33 -1.73
C LEU A 138 -13.67 -11.94 -0.97
N GLU A 139 -13.87 -13.04 -0.25
CA GLU A 139 -12.78 -13.76 0.42
C GLU A 139 -11.73 -14.28 -0.58
N GLU A 140 -12.16 -14.84 -1.71
CA GLU A 140 -11.24 -15.30 -2.76
C GLU A 140 -10.43 -14.12 -3.33
N ARG A 141 -11.08 -13.00 -3.64
CA ARG A 141 -10.40 -11.79 -4.11
C ARG A 141 -9.41 -11.27 -3.08
N LEU A 142 -9.77 -11.24 -1.79
CA LEU A 142 -8.86 -10.83 -0.72
C LEU A 142 -7.64 -11.74 -0.65
N ARG A 143 -7.82 -13.06 -0.72
CA ARG A 143 -6.70 -14.02 -0.76
C ARG A 143 -5.78 -13.77 -1.96
N THR A 144 -6.33 -13.55 -3.16
CA THR A 144 -5.49 -13.26 -4.34
C THR A 144 -4.71 -11.95 -4.19
N LEU A 145 -5.30 -10.92 -3.56
CA LEU A 145 -4.61 -9.66 -3.28
C LEU A 145 -3.48 -9.83 -2.26
N GLU A 146 -3.69 -10.65 -1.24
CA GLU A 146 -2.66 -11.01 -0.26
C GLU A 146 -1.51 -11.80 -0.90
N GLU A 147 -1.81 -12.75 -1.78
CA GLU A 147 -0.81 -13.48 -2.56
C GLU A 147 0.00 -12.55 -3.47
N LEU A 148 -0.66 -11.66 -4.20
CA LEU A 148 0.04 -10.67 -5.04
C LEU A 148 0.88 -9.70 -4.21
N ARG A 149 0.38 -9.27 -3.05
CA ARG A 149 1.12 -8.41 -2.13
C ARG A 149 2.39 -9.10 -1.64
N THR A 150 2.28 -10.33 -1.13
CA THR A 150 3.44 -11.09 -0.67
C THR A 150 4.43 -11.35 -1.81
N HIS A 151 3.94 -11.63 -3.02
CA HIS A 151 4.80 -11.75 -4.20
C HIS A 151 5.57 -10.46 -4.51
N LEU A 152 4.91 -9.30 -4.49
CA LEU A 152 5.57 -8.01 -4.70
C LEU A 152 6.60 -7.70 -3.60
N GLU A 153 6.29 -8.01 -2.34
CA GLU A 153 7.23 -7.87 -1.22
C GLU A 153 8.47 -8.75 -1.41
N THR A 154 8.31 -9.99 -1.90
CA THR A 154 9.46 -10.87 -2.22
C THR A 154 10.31 -10.32 -3.35
N LEU A 155 9.70 -9.86 -4.46
CA LEU A 155 10.44 -9.26 -5.58
C LEU A 155 11.18 -7.98 -5.16
N GLN A 156 10.57 -7.16 -4.31
CA GLN A 156 11.22 -5.97 -3.78
C GLN A 156 12.44 -6.32 -2.92
N ALA A 157 12.34 -7.36 -2.09
CA ALA A 157 13.47 -7.85 -1.29
C ALA A 157 14.60 -8.40 -2.17
N GLU A 158 14.27 -9.16 -3.23
CA GLU A 158 15.25 -9.66 -4.19
C GLU A 158 15.97 -8.54 -4.95
N LEU A 159 15.24 -7.51 -5.38
CA LEU A 159 15.82 -6.35 -6.05
C LEU A 159 16.75 -5.57 -5.10
N ALA A 160 16.32 -5.33 -3.86
CA ALA A 160 17.15 -4.69 -2.85
C ALA A 160 18.43 -5.49 -2.59
N GLN A 161 18.35 -6.82 -2.51
CA GLN A 161 19.53 -7.66 -2.38
C GLN A 161 20.46 -7.52 -3.60
N ARG A 162 19.94 -7.59 -4.82
CA ARG A 162 20.75 -7.41 -6.04
C ARG A 162 21.41 -6.04 -6.12
N GLU A 163 20.73 -4.98 -5.70
CA GLU A 163 21.32 -3.63 -5.62
C GLU A 163 22.48 -3.58 -4.62
N THR A 164 22.34 -4.21 -3.45
CA THR A 164 23.44 -4.30 -2.47
C THR A 164 24.62 -5.14 -3.00
N GLU A 165 24.34 -6.20 -3.76
CA GLU A 165 25.39 -7.01 -4.38
C GLU A 165 26.10 -6.25 -5.50
N LEU A 166 25.38 -5.52 -6.34
CA LEU A 166 25.94 -4.71 -7.42
C LEU A 166 26.81 -3.58 -6.86
N THR A 167 26.32 -2.83 -5.87
CA THR A 167 27.10 -1.77 -5.21
C THR A 167 28.38 -2.34 -4.57
N ARG A 168 28.30 -3.49 -3.89
CA ARG A 168 29.49 -4.17 -3.35
C ARG A 168 30.46 -4.60 -4.45
N MET A 169 29.97 -5.12 -5.58
CA MET A 169 30.79 -5.49 -6.72
C MET A 169 31.47 -4.26 -7.34
N GLU A 170 30.72 -3.18 -7.53
CA GLU A 170 31.23 -1.90 -8.04
C GLU A 170 32.31 -1.32 -7.12
N ASP A 171 32.06 -1.29 -5.80
CA ASP A 171 33.04 -0.84 -4.81
C ASP A 171 34.31 -1.71 -4.84
N SER A 172 34.16 -3.03 -4.93
CA SER A 172 35.31 -3.96 -5.01
C SER A 172 36.09 -3.81 -6.31
N ALA A 173 35.41 -3.57 -7.43
CA ALA A 173 36.02 -3.34 -8.73
C ALA A 173 36.73 -1.98 -8.77
N GLN A 174 36.13 -0.96 -8.16
CA GLN A 174 36.72 0.37 -8.04
C GLN A 174 37.94 0.33 -7.12
N ALA A 175 37.85 -0.30 -5.95
CA ALA A 175 38.99 -0.52 -5.05
C ALA A 175 40.13 -1.29 -5.74
N SER A 176 39.81 -2.30 -6.55
CA SER A 176 40.81 -3.04 -7.33
C SER A 176 41.50 -2.16 -8.38
N LYS A 177 40.75 -1.29 -9.06
CA LYS A 177 41.32 -0.31 -10.00
C LYS A 177 42.22 0.68 -9.27
N ASP A 178 41.75 1.21 -8.14
CA ASP A 178 42.50 2.19 -7.35
C ASP A 178 43.79 1.57 -6.78
N SER A 179 43.75 0.31 -6.33
CA SER A 179 44.94 -0.44 -5.90
C SER A 179 45.96 -0.60 -7.04
N ARG A 180 45.50 -0.94 -8.25
CA ARG A 180 46.39 -1.04 -9.43
C ARG A 180 47.06 0.29 -9.74
N TRP A 181 46.32 1.40 -9.70
CA TRP A 181 46.89 2.72 -9.94
C TRP A 181 47.85 3.15 -8.82
N ALA A 182 47.56 2.79 -7.57
CA ALA A 182 48.45 3.03 -6.43
C ALA A 182 49.76 2.25 -6.54
N GLU A 183 49.72 0.99 -7.01
CA GLU A 183 50.92 0.19 -7.29
C GLU A 183 51.79 0.84 -8.37
N VAL A 184 51.19 1.25 -9.49
CA VAL A 184 51.91 1.95 -10.57
C VAL A 184 52.47 3.29 -10.09
N ALA A 185 51.69 4.05 -9.31
CA ALA A 185 52.14 5.31 -8.72
C ALA A 185 53.30 5.10 -7.75
N GLY A 186 53.29 4.02 -6.96
CA GLY A 186 54.41 3.63 -6.11
C GLY A 186 55.69 3.34 -6.90
N VAL A 187 55.57 2.64 -8.04
CA VAL A 187 56.72 2.37 -8.93
C VAL A 187 57.27 3.66 -9.54
N ILE A 188 56.41 4.59 -9.98
CA ILE A 188 56.86 5.88 -10.54
C ILE A 188 57.43 6.79 -9.45
N GLY A 189 56.80 6.83 -8.27
CA GLY A 189 57.26 7.58 -7.11
C GLY A 189 58.55 7.05 -6.49
N ALA A 190 58.96 5.82 -6.79
CA ALA A 190 60.27 5.30 -6.41
C ALA A 190 61.40 5.83 -7.31
N ILE A 191 61.09 6.39 -8.48
CA ILE A 191 62.09 6.96 -9.40
C ILE A 191 62.46 8.36 -8.91
N GLU A 192 63.69 8.52 -8.42
CA GLU A 192 64.18 9.80 -7.88
C GLU A 192 64.30 10.90 -8.97
N GLU A 193 64.64 10.52 -10.20
CA GLU A 193 64.83 11.48 -11.30
C GLU A 193 63.49 11.79 -12.01
N PRO A 194 63.01 13.05 -12.02
CA PRO A 194 61.70 13.41 -12.56
C PRO A 194 61.62 13.21 -14.08
N ALA A 195 62.73 13.40 -14.80
CA ALA A 195 62.79 13.15 -16.25
C ALA A 195 62.64 11.65 -16.61
N ALA A 196 63.16 10.75 -15.78
CA ALA A 196 62.99 9.31 -15.96
C ALA A 196 61.56 8.86 -15.61
N ALA A 197 60.96 9.44 -14.56
CA ALA A 197 59.56 9.25 -14.20
C ALA A 197 58.61 9.74 -15.31
N ALA A 198 58.91 10.89 -15.92
CA ALA A 198 58.12 11.46 -17.02
C ALA A 198 58.16 10.57 -18.28
N LYS A 199 59.30 9.94 -18.60
CA LYS A 199 59.39 8.97 -19.72
C LYS A 199 58.51 7.74 -19.51
N ARG A 200 58.53 7.18 -18.29
CA ARG A 200 57.64 6.08 -17.88
C ARG A 200 56.17 6.50 -17.94
N LEU A 201 55.85 7.74 -17.55
CA LEU A 201 54.49 8.27 -17.60
C LEU A 201 53.97 8.40 -19.04
N GLN A 202 54.84 8.71 -20.01
CA GLN A 202 54.48 8.82 -21.43
C GLN A 202 54.11 7.48 -22.09
N GLU A 203 54.37 6.34 -21.44
CA GLU A 203 53.91 5.03 -21.89
C GLU A 203 52.40 4.85 -21.69
N PHE A 204 51.78 5.66 -20.82
CA PHE A 204 50.36 5.63 -20.51
C PHE A 204 49.58 6.71 -21.26
N ALA A 205 48.28 6.46 -21.49
CA ALA A 205 47.39 7.48 -22.02
C ALA A 205 47.26 8.67 -21.04
N PRO A 206 47.01 9.91 -21.51
CA PRO A 206 46.91 11.08 -20.64
C PRO A 206 45.94 10.93 -19.46
N GLU A 207 44.79 10.27 -19.69
CA GLU A 207 43.79 9.99 -18.64
C GLU A 207 44.26 8.96 -17.59
N GLU A 208 45.06 7.98 -17.99
CA GLU A 208 45.62 6.96 -17.09
C GLU A 208 46.77 7.54 -16.29
N ALA A 209 47.64 8.31 -16.96
CA ALA A 209 48.70 9.06 -16.32
C ALA A 209 48.16 10.03 -15.26
N ALA A 210 47.05 10.72 -15.53
CA ALA A 210 46.38 11.57 -14.54
C ALA A 210 45.94 10.79 -13.28
N LYS A 211 45.42 9.57 -13.44
CA LYS A 211 45.03 8.69 -12.31
C LYS A 211 46.25 8.23 -11.51
N VAL A 212 47.34 7.88 -12.18
CA VAL A 212 48.60 7.50 -11.55
C VAL A 212 49.21 8.66 -10.76
N LEU A 213 49.25 9.86 -11.36
CA LEU A 213 49.73 11.07 -10.68
C LEU A 213 48.86 11.43 -9.48
N ARG A 214 47.54 11.27 -9.58
CA ARG A 214 46.63 11.46 -8.44
C ARG A 214 46.87 10.44 -7.33
N ALA A 215 47.10 9.18 -7.68
CA ALA A 215 47.37 8.11 -6.73
C ALA A 215 48.72 8.27 -5.99
N LEU A 216 49.64 9.07 -6.53
CA LEU A 216 50.91 9.42 -5.87
C LEU A 216 50.69 10.18 -4.56
N GLY A 217 49.60 10.95 -4.45
CA GLY A 217 49.24 11.73 -3.25
C GLY A 217 50.15 12.94 -2.95
N ASP A 218 51.17 13.19 -3.77
CA ASP A 218 52.09 14.33 -3.68
C ASP A 218 51.93 15.23 -4.92
N ASP A 219 51.19 16.32 -4.73
CA ASP A 219 50.90 17.31 -5.77
C ASP A 219 52.16 18.03 -6.28
N VAL A 220 53.17 18.23 -5.43
CA VAL A 220 54.39 18.96 -5.79
C VAL A 220 55.21 18.08 -6.73
N ARG A 221 55.42 16.83 -6.33
CA ARG A 221 56.15 15.87 -7.14
C ARG A 221 55.44 15.53 -8.44
N ALA A 222 54.11 15.43 -8.43
CA ALA A 222 53.33 15.24 -9.65
C ALA A 222 53.54 16.41 -10.63
N GLY A 223 53.60 17.65 -10.13
CA GLY A 223 53.90 18.84 -10.92
C GLY A 223 55.31 18.83 -11.52
N GLU A 224 56.32 18.40 -10.76
CA GLU A 224 57.70 18.23 -11.26
C GLU A 224 57.78 17.20 -12.39
N ILE A 225 57.14 16.03 -12.21
CA ILE A 225 57.09 14.99 -13.24
C ILE A 225 56.36 15.50 -14.50
N LEU A 226 55.27 16.24 -14.34
CA LEU A 226 54.52 16.82 -15.46
C LEU A 226 55.34 17.87 -16.22
N ASN A 227 56.12 18.70 -15.54
CA ASN A 227 56.96 19.73 -16.19
C ASN A 227 58.08 19.12 -17.06
N GLU A 228 58.53 17.91 -16.73
CA GLU A 228 59.53 17.16 -17.50
C GLU A 228 58.93 16.39 -18.70
N VAL A 229 57.59 16.37 -18.85
CA VAL A 229 56.94 15.77 -20.03
C VAL A 229 57.20 16.66 -21.26
N GLN A 230 58.01 16.17 -22.19
CA GLN A 230 58.43 16.94 -23.36
C GLN A 230 57.37 16.97 -24.48
N GLY A 231 57.21 18.13 -25.12
CA GLY A 231 56.56 18.27 -26.42
C GLY A 231 55.07 18.64 -26.42
N ALA A 232 54.41 18.45 -27.57
CA ALA A 232 53.03 18.86 -27.81
C ALA A 232 52.00 18.19 -26.88
N LYS A 233 52.34 17.01 -26.32
CA LYS A 233 51.47 16.25 -25.44
C LYS A 233 51.38 16.82 -24.01
N TRP A 234 52.33 17.65 -23.58
CA TRP A 234 52.35 18.19 -22.21
C TRP A 234 51.01 18.79 -21.78
N LYS A 235 50.37 19.55 -22.67
CA LYS A 235 49.06 20.19 -22.41
C LYS A 235 47.98 19.16 -22.09
N ASP A 236 47.93 18.07 -22.85
CA ASP A 236 46.92 17.02 -22.68
C ASP A 236 47.06 16.32 -21.32
N TYR A 237 48.29 16.08 -20.86
CA TYR A 237 48.55 15.47 -19.55
C TYR A 237 48.22 16.42 -18.39
N VAL A 238 48.56 17.71 -18.52
CA VAL A 238 48.25 18.72 -17.50
C VAL A 238 46.74 18.93 -17.41
N GLU A 239 46.05 19.04 -18.55
CA GLU A 239 44.60 19.18 -18.59
C GLU A 239 43.92 17.94 -17.97
N ALA A 240 44.31 16.73 -18.36
CA ALA A 240 43.80 15.50 -17.79
C ALA A 240 44.04 15.42 -16.26
N TYR A 241 45.22 15.83 -15.80
CA TYR A 241 45.54 15.85 -14.37
C TYR A 241 44.67 16.85 -13.59
N THR A 242 44.51 18.07 -14.10
CA THR A 242 43.66 19.09 -13.45
C THR A 242 42.20 18.67 -13.39
N LEU A 243 41.69 18.03 -14.45
CA LEU A 243 40.32 17.52 -14.51
C LEU A 243 40.11 16.36 -13.53
N GLU A 244 41.05 15.42 -13.47
CA GLU A 244 40.99 14.29 -12.54
C GLU A 244 41.14 14.74 -11.08
N LYS A 245 41.97 15.77 -10.82
CA LYS A 245 42.10 16.41 -9.50
C LYS A 245 40.80 17.10 -9.06
N ALA A 246 40.07 17.72 -9.98
CA ALA A 246 38.79 18.37 -9.70
C ALA A 246 37.64 17.38 -9.41
N ARG A 247 37.81 16.09 -9.74
CA ARG A 247 36.77 15.07 -9.55
C ARG A 247 36.54 14.77 -8.06
N PRO A 248 35.34 15.00 -7.50
CA PRO A 248 35.02 14.70 -6.11
C PRO A 248 34.91 13.19 -5.92
N GLY A 249 35.90 12.55 -5.31
CA GLY A 249 35.88 11.10 -5.10
C GLY A 249 37.17 10.52 -4.55
N GLY A 250 38.33 11.04 -4.97
CA GLY A 250 39.61 10.68 -4.37
C GLY A 250 39.80 11.42 -3.06
N LYS A 251 39.25 10.89 -1.96
CA LYS A 251 39.73 11.23 -0.62
C LYS A 251 41.23 10.99 -0.63
N SER A 252 42.04 12.04 -0.71
CA SER A 252 43.45 11.93 -0.33
C SER A 252 43.42 11.37 1.09
N ALA A 253 43.93 10.16 1.27
CA ALA A 253 44.24 9.64 2.59
C ALA A 253 45.22 10.64 3.20
N ARG A 254 44.69 11.62 3.93
CA ARG A 254 45.46 12.48 4.82
C ARG A 254 46.05 11.52 5.84
N LYS A 255 47.33 11.19 5.68
CA LYS A 255 48.08 10.47 6.71
C LYS A 255 47.94 11.27 8.02
N PRO A 256 47.60 10.61 9.14
CA PRO A 256 47.74 11.21 10.47
C PRO A 256 49.21 11.51 10.79
#